data_AF-A0A6P8R0W9-F1
#
_entry.id   AF-A0A6P8R0W9-F1
#
_cell.length_a   1.000
_cell.length_b   1.000
_cell.length_c   1.000
_cell.angle_alpha   90.00
_cell.angle_beta   90.00
_cell.angle_gamma   90.00
#
_symmetry.space_group_name_H-M   'P 1'
#
loop_
_entity.id
_entity.type
_entity.pdbx_description
1 polymer ?
#
loop_
_entity_poly.entity_id
_entity_poly.type
_entity_poly.pdbx_seq_one_letter_code
_entity_poly.pdbx_strand_id
1 'polypeptide(L)'
;MDAMERNEFFKQLREEKAATIIQRAWKRHVDIHVFKHYKKLIMFQRQGDPRILLKSINPREVKFPPSIYYKIFTHRPIVDICASSPKDYMNQATKQPLAKQIHNRVEVPNVSNTGWYKRIENNGWRPLFQRAIKNLDVINAAEYNKDMEFHHSKLKRKQEVEKRQKQRKIEWMKKMYYKGSLHTQTEDPTAAELVQRATEGIIYSVEQHGLDTVMDWEVDELLKWTNALNFEEYTDSWSETGVSNSSCAWKGSSLVAPPS
;
A
#
# COMPACT_ATOMS: atom_id res chain seq x y z
N MET A 1 -2.26 28.26 48.85
CA MET A 1 -1.24 28.26 47.78
C MET A 1 -0.08 29.10 48.27
N ASP A 2 1.02 28.44 48.59
CA ASP A 2 2.19 29.08 49.17
C ASP A 2 2.82 30.07 48.16
N ALA A 3 3.50 31.11 48.64
CA ALA A 3 4.13 32.11 47.77
C ALA A 3 5.18 31.47 46.83
N MET A 4 5.79 30.38 47.30
CA MET A 4 6.76 29.58 46.57
C MET A 4 6.11 28.78 45.43
N GLU A 5 4.99 28.10 45.68
CA GLU A 5 4.22 27.35 44.67
C GLU A 5 3.71 28.26 43.54
N ARG A 6 3.28 29.49 43.88
CA ARG A 6 2.85 30.47 42.86
C ARG A 6 4.01 30.88 41.96
N ASN A 7 5.20 31.09 42.49
CA ASN A 7 6.34 31.55 41.71
C ASN A 7 6.88 30.44 40.78
N GLU A 8 6.87 29.18 41.24
CA GLU A 8 7.17 28.01 40.40
C GLU A 8 6.16 27.84 39.27
N PHE A 9 4.86 27.99 39.56
CA PHE A 9 3.82 27.95 38.53
C PHE A 9 4.03 29.01 37.43
N PHE A 10 4.31 30.26 37.80
CA PHE A 10 4.59 31.33 36.82
C PHE A 10 5.91 31.14 36.07
N LYS A 11 6.91 30.51 36.68
CA LYS A 11 8.15 30.12 36.01
C LYS A 11 7.87 29.05 34.95
N GLN A 12 7.13 28.00 35.30
CA GLN A 12 6.76 26.94 34.37
C GLN A 12 5.91 27.47 33.20
N LEU A 13 4.96 28.38 33.47
CA LEU A 13 4.14 29.01 32.43
C LEU A 13 4.99 29.85 31.43
N ARG A 14 6.08 30.47 31.91
CA ARG A 14 7.02 31.22 31.04
C ARG A 14 7.87 30.28 30.20
N GLU A 15 8.33 29.17 30.78
CA GLU A 15 9.10 28.14 30.08
C GLU A 15 8.26 27.48 28.99
N GLU A 16 6.99 27.16 29.27
CA GLU A 16 6.05 26.63 28.27
C GLU A 16 5.79 27.62 27.12
N LYS A 17 5.59 28.91 27.45
CA LYS A 17 5.45 29.96 26.42
C LYS A 17 6.71 30.09 25.56
N ALA A 18 7.89 30.08 26.17
CA ALA A 18 9.16 30.13 25.45
C ALA A 18 9.34 28.90 24.55
N ALA A 19 9.07 27.70 25.06
CA ALA A 19 9.10 26.46 24.29
C ALA A 19 8.13 26.51 23.11
N THR A 20 6.92 27.03 23.30
CA THR A 20 5.93 27.19 22.23
C THR A 20 6.41 28.12 21.12
N ILE A 21 7.05 29.24 21.48
CA ILE A 21 7.62 30.19 20.52
C ILE A 21 8.74 29.53 19.71
N ILE A 22 9.67 28.86 20.39
CA ILE A 22 10.79 28.15 19.74
C ILE A 22 10.26 27.06 18.81
N GLN A 23 9.30 26.25 19.26
CA GLN A 23 8.68 25.21 18.45
C GLN A 23 7.96 25.77 17.22
N ARG A 24 7.23 26.89 17.36
CA ARG A 24 6.56 27.56 16.23
C ARG A 24 7.58 28.10 15.23
N ALA A 25 8.65 28.75 15.70
CA ALA A 25 9.71 29.26 14.86
C ALA A 25 10.44 28.15 14.10
N TRP A 26 10.76 27.04 14.78
CA TRP A 26 11.38 25.87 14.18
C TRP A 26 10.47 25.20 13.13
N LYS A 27 9.19 24.98 13.46
CA LYS A 27 8.20 24.43 12.50
C LYS A 27 8.10 25.31 11.25
N ARG A 28 7.98 26.63 11.43
CA ARG A 28 7.96 27.59 10.30
C ARG A 28 9.23 27.52 9.46
N HIS A 29 10.40 27.44 10.08
CA HIS A 29 11.67 27.30 9.35
C HIS A 29 11.72 26.02 8.51
N VAL A 30 11.32 24.88 9.10
CA VAL A 30 11.23 23.59 8.42
C VAL A 30 10.23 23.66 7.26
N ASP A 31 9.03 24.18 7.48
CA ASP A 31 7.99 24.29 6.45
C ASP A 31 8.44 25.18 5.27
N ILE A 32 9.12 26.29 5.55
CA ILE A 32 9.71 27.16 4.50
C ILE A 32 10.80 26.41 3.72
N HIS A 33 11.64 25.63 4.39
CA HIS A 33 12.67 24.84 3.70
C HIS A 33 12.07 23.73 2.83
N VAL A 34 11.05 23.02 3.33
CA VAL A 34 10.29 22.02 2.58
C VAL A 34 9.64 22.66 1.35
N PHE A 35 8.97 23.80 1.52
CA PHE A 35 8.37 24.55 0.41
C PHE A 35 9.42 24.99 -0.62
N LYS A 36 10.55 25.56 -0.20
CA LYS A 36 11.63 25.98 -1.11
C LYS A 36 12.22 24.79 -1.87
N HIS A 37 12.36 23.64 -1.23
CA HIS A 37 12.83 22.41 -1.86
C HIS A 37 11.84 21.94 -2.93
N TYR A 38 10.55 21.80 -2.60
CA TYR A 38 9.53 21.41 -3.58
C TYR A 38 9.38 22.42 -4.71
N LYS A 39 9.41 23.73 -4.41
CA LYS A 39 9.41 24.79 -5.42
C LYS A 39 10.59 24.63 -6.37
N LYS A 40 11.80 24.38 -5.86
CA LYS A 40 12.98 24.14 -6.71
C LYS A 40 12.84 22.87 -7.55
N LEU A 41 12.32 21.78 -6.98
CA LEU A 41 12.14 20.50 -7.69
C LEU A 41 11.12 20.64 -8.83
N ILE A 42 9.99 21.28 -8.55
CA ILE A 42 8.97 21.64 -9.54
C ILE A 42 9.55 22.56 -10.62
N MET A 43 10.33 23.57 -10.22
CA MET A 43 10.92 24.53 -11.15
C MET A 43 12.07 23.93 -11.98
N PHE A 44 12.79 22.94 -11.44
CA PHE A 44 13.81 22.16 -12.16
C PHE A 44 13.16 21.29 -13.25
N GLN A 45 11.93 20.86 -13.04
CA GLN A 45 11.13 20.12 -14.01
C GLN A 45 10.20 21.00 -14.86
N ARG A 46 10.53 22.27 -15.16
CA ARG A 46 9.80 23.07 -16.19
C ARG A 46 9.93 22.54 -17.63
N GLN A 47 10.21 21.24 -17.82
CA GLN A 47 9.78 20.48 -19.00
C GLN A 47 8.39 19.83 -18.81
N GLY A 48 7.73 19.97 -17.65
CA GLY A 48 6.37 19.48 -17.40
C GLY A 48 5.56 20.36 -16.44
N ASP A 49 4.23 20.35 -16.57
CA ASP A 49 3.32 21.18 -15.78
C ASP A 49 3.17 20.63 -14.33
N PRO A 50 3.59 21.39 -13.29
CA PRO A 50 3.41 20.98 -11.89
C PRO A 50 1.97 20.68 -11.48
N ARG A 51 0.98 21.25 -12.19
CA ARG A 51 -0.43 20.93 -11.95
C ARG A 51 -0.73 19.47 -12.26
N ILE A 52 -0.03 18.85 -13.22
CA ILE A 52 -0.17 17.43 -13.56
C ILE A 52 0.38 16.54 -12.43
N LEU A 53 1.53 16.92 -11.87
CA LEU A 53 2.17 16.22 -10.73
C LEU A 53 1.32 16.26 -9.45
N LEU A 54 0.57 17.34 -9.24
CA LEU A 54 -0.29 17.53 -8.06
C LEU A 54 -1.76 17.17 -8.31
N LYS A 55 -2.16 16.86 -9.56
CA LYS A 55 -3.56 16.57 -9.95
C LYS A 55 -4.09 15.26 -9.37
N SER A 56 -3.19 14.34 -9.01
CA SER A 56 -3.52 13.02 -8.47
C SER A 56 -3.63 13.00 -6.94
N ILE A 57 -3.67 14.17 -6.29
CA ILE A 57 -3.73 14.28 -4.83
C ILE A 57 -5.13 14.74 -4.43
N ASN A 58 -5.88 13.92 -3.69
CA ASN A 58 -7.14 14.36 -3.07
C ASN A 58 -6.83 15.37 -1.95
N PRO A 59 -7.17 16.66 -2.09
CA PRO A 59 -6.82 17.67 -1.11
C PRO A 59 -7.53 17.48 0.25
N ARG A 60 -8.62 16.69 0.30
CA ARG A 60 -9.34 16.40 1.55
C ARG A 60 -8.62 15.39 2.46
N GLU A 61 -7.78 14.54 1.88
CA GLU A 61 -7.13 13.44 2.61
C GLU A 61 -5.71 13.78 3.07
N VAL A 62 -5.15 14.92 2.63
CA VAL A 62 -3.73 15.21 2.82
C VAL A 62 -3.51 16.37 3.76
N LYS A 63 -2.91 16.06 4.91
CA LYS A 63 -2.46 17.05 5.89
C LYS A 63 -1.17 17.71 5.41
N PHE A 64 -1.13 19.04 5.39
CA PHE A 64 0.07 19.78 5.01
C PHE A 64 1.16 19.73 6.11
N PRO A 65 2.46 19.63 5.76
CA PRO A 65 2.99 19.42 4.41
C PRO A 65 2.84 17.96 3.94
N PRO A 66 2.51 17.75 2.65
CA PRO A 66 2.29 16.42 2.09
C PRO A 66 3.59 15.60 2.06
N SER A 67 3.47 14.30 2.33
CA SER A 67 4.51 13.32 2.04
C SER A 67 4.41 12.92 0.58
N ILE A 68 5.38 13.31 -0.24
CA ILE A 68 5.39 12.99 -1.66
C ILE A 68 6.28 11.77 -1.88
N TYR A 69 5.77 10.78 -2.61
CA TYR A 69 6.48 9.56 -2.95
C TYR A 69 6.70 9.46 -4.47
N TYR A 70 7.77 8.79 -4.89
CA TYR A 70 8.04 8.49 -6.28
C TYR A 70 8.33 7.00 -6.48
N LYS A 71 8.08 6.51 -7.68
CA LYS A 71 8.42 5.16 -8.13
C LYS A 71 9.09 5.26 -9.50
N ILE A 72 10.12 4.45 -9.71
CA ILE A 72 10.89 4.50 -10.96
C ILE A 72 10.25 3.52 -11.94
N PHE A 73 9.93 4.05 -13.12
CA PHE A 73 9.46 3.26 -14.26
C PHE A 73 10.50 3.36 -15.37
N THR A 74 10.59 2.30 -16.16
CA THR A 74 11.48 2.27 -17.32
C THR A 74 10.67 2.56 -18.58
N HIS A 75 11.19 3.42 -19.44
CA HIS A 75 10.49 3.83 -20.66
C HIS A 75 10.44 2.69 -21.70
N ARG A 76 11.45 1.82 -21.71
CA ARG A 76 11.54 0.68 -22.63
C ARG A 76 11.02 -0.57 -21.95
N PRO A 77 10.38 -1.50 -22.69
CA PRO A 77 9.98 -2.78 -22.12
C PRO A 77 11.22 -3.53 -21.64
N ILE A 78 11.21 -3.93 -20.37
CA ILE A 78 12.24 -4.78 -19.78
C ILE A 78 11.69 -6.20 -19.72
N VAL A 79 12.45 -7.15 -20.25
CA VAL A 79 12.13 -8.58 -20.13
C VAL A 79 12.70 -9.10 -18.82
N ASP A 80 11.84 -9.69 -18.00
CA ASP A 80 12.24 -10.30 -16.74
C ASP A 80 12.79 -11.72 -16.97
N ILE A 81 14.08 -11.88 -16.75
CA ILE A 81 14.81 -13.15 -16.91
C ILE A 81 14.29 -14.23 -15.95
N CYS A 82 13.85 -13.86 -14.74
CA CYS A 82 13.25 -14.79 -13.77
C CYS A 82 11.93 -15.39 -14.29
N ALA A 83 11.22 -14.66 -15.14
CA ALA A 83 9.93 -15.12 -15.66
C ALA A 83 10.08 -16.14 -16.79
N SER A 84 11.15 -16.04 -17.59
CA SER A 84 11.37 -16.89 -18.77
C SER A 84 12.32 -18.05 -18.54
N SER A 85 13.31 -17.90 -17.65
CA SER A 85 14.35 -18.91 -17.45
C SER A 85 15.07 -18.67 -16.12
N PRO A 86 14.52 -19.09 -14.97
CA PRO A 86 15.27 -19.08 -13.72
C PRO A 86 16.36 -20.15 -13.82
N LYS A 87 17.61 -19.73 -13.99
CA LYS A 87 18.77 -20.62 -14.06
C LYS A 87 19.89 -20.04 -13.22
N ASP A 88 20.82 -20.90 -12.83
CA ASP A 88 22.12 -20.43 -12.41
C ASP A 88 22.92 -20.02 -13.66
N TYR A 89 22.93 -18.71 -13.93
CA TYR A 89 23.66 -18.12 -15.05
C TYR A 89 25.18 -18.06 -14.83
N MET A 90 25.64 -18.26 -13.59
CA MET A 90 27.06 -18.26 -13.26
C MET A 90 27.71 -19.58 -13.68
N ASN A 91 26.94 -20.67 -13.70
CA ASN A 91 27.43 -21.97 -14.13
C ASN A 91 27.20 -22.19 -15.65
N GLN A 92 28.28 -22.43 -16.38
CA GLN A 92 28.23 -22.66 -17.83
C GLN A 92 27.59 -24.01 -18.20
N ALA A 93 27.66 -25.01 -17.30
CA ALA A 93 27.06 -26.33 -17.53
C ALA A 93 25.52 -26.28 -17.57
N THR A 94 24.89 -25.30 -16.92
CA THR A 94 23.42 -25.10 -16.88
C THR A 94 22.85 -24.48 -18.16
N LYS A 95 23.70 -23.99 -19.08
CA LYS A 95 23.26 -23.33 -20.31
C LYS A 95 22.73 -24.31 -21.36
N GLN A 96 23.20 -25.56 -21.34
CA GLN A 96 22.78 -26.60 -22.28
C GLN A 96 21.77 -27.53 -21.59
N PRO A 97 20.51 -27.62 -22.04
CA PRO A 97 19.66 -28.74 -21.65
C PRO A 97 20.37 -30.03 -22.07
N LEU A 98 20.45 -31.02 -21.19
CA LEU A 98 21.03 -32.30 -21.55
C LEU A 98 20.25 -32.87 -22.74
N ALA A 99 20.93 -33.44 -23.73
CA ALA A 99 20.26 -34.05 -24.89
C ALA A 99 19.17 -35.07 -24.48
N LYS A 100 19.35 -35.73 -23.33
CA LYS A 100 18.36 -36.61 -22.70
C LYS A 100 17.05 -35.91 -22.30
N GLN A 101 17.08 -34.62 -21.96
CA GLN A 101 15.91 -33.79 -21.61
C GLN A 101 15.17 -33.27 -22.86
N ILE A 102 15.88 -33.16 -24.01
CA ILE A 102 15.31 -32.65 -25.27
C ILE A 102 14.64 -33.78 -26.06
N HIS A 103 15.24 -34.97 -26.06
CA HIS A 103 14.88 -36.04 -26.99
C HIS A 103 14.18 -37.25 -26.35
N ASN A 104 14.26 -37.43 -25.03
CA ASN A 104 13.61 -38.56 -24.36
C ASN A 104 12.55 -38.09 -23.35
N ARG A 105 11.37 -38.73 -23.37
CA ARG A 105 10.32 -38.59 -22.35
C ARG A 105 10.72 -39.32 -21.05
N VAL A 106 11.86 -38.97 -20.48
CA VAL A 106 12.33 -39.51 -19.20
C VAL A 106 12.03 -38.48 -18.12
N GLU A 107 11.67 -38.95 -16.93
CA GLU A 107 11.47 -38.10 -15.76
C GLU A 107 12.71 -37.22 -15.54
N VAL A 108 12.48 -35.91 -15.53
CA VAL A 108 13.53 -34.93 -15.30
C VAL A 108 13.94 -35.05 -13.83
N PRO A 109 15.23 -35.27 -13.51
CA PRO A 109 15.70 -35.28 -12.14
C PRO A 109 15.28 -33.98 -11.45
N ASN A 110 14.86 -34.06 -10.19
CA ASN A 110 14.52 -32.88 -9.39
C ASN A 110 15.78 -32.03 -9.21
N VAL A 111 16.01 -31.08 -10.12
CA VAL A 111 17.19 -30.22 -10.10
C VAL A 111 17.05 -29.30 -8.90
N SER A 112 18.03 -29.31 -8.01
CA SER A 112 18.05 -28.37 -6.90
C SER A 112 18.00 -26.93 -7.45
N ASN A 113 17.07 -26.12 -6.95
CA ASN A 113 16.93 -24.71 -7.34
C ASN A 113 18.03 -23.81 -6.71
N THR A 114 19.06 -24.41 -6.10
CA THR A 114 20.18 -23.71 -5.49
C THR A 114 20.94 -22.91 -6.55
N GLY A 115 21.13 -21.61 -6.31
CA GLY A 115 21.84 -20.72 -7.24
C GLY A 115 21.00 -20.21 -8.41
N TRP A 116 19.72 -20.59 -8.51
CA TRP A 116 18.84 -20.02 -9.54
C TRP A 116 18.71 -18.51 -9.35
N TYR A 117 18.68 -17.79 -10.48
CA TYR A 117 18.35 -16.38 -10.48
C TYR A 117 17.00 -16.17 -9.76
N LYS A 118 17.03 -15.34 -8.71
CA LYS A 118 15.87 -14.97 -7.91
C LYS A 118 15.61 -13.48 -8.08
N ARG A 119 14.36 -13.15 -8.41
CA ARG A 119 13.93 -11.76 -8.57
C ARG A 119 13.82 -11.14 -7.19
N ILE A 120 14.50 -10.01 -7.02
CA ILE A 120 14.38 -9.16 -5.84
C ILE A 120 13.84 -7.83 -6.32
N GLU A 121 12.61 -7.49 -5.93
CA GLU A 121 11.92 -6.30 -6.39
C GLU A 121 12.13 -5.12 -5.43
N ASN A 122 13.20 -4.36 -5.65
CA ASN A 122 13.52 -3.16 -4.86
C ASN A 122 12.89 -1.88 -5.42
N ASN A 123 11.72 -2.00 -6.05
CA ASN A 123 10.98 -0.88 -6.66
C ASN A 123 9.72 -0.51 -5.85
N GLY A 124 9.89 -0.37 -4.54
CA GLY A 124 8.89 0.25 -3.67
C GLY A 124 8.72 1.74 -3.96
N TRP A 125 7.66 2.34 -3.38
CA TRP A 125 7.55 3.79 -3.31
C TRP A 125 8.75 4.39 -2.55
N ARG A 126 9.18 5.61 -2.85
CA ARG A 126 10.31 6.25 -2.18
C ARG A 126 9.91 7.65 -1.79
N PRO A 127 10.12 8.08 -0.53
CA PRO A 127 9.83 9.47 -0.18
C PRO A 127 10.77 10.39 -0.96
N LEU A 128 10.22 11.44 -1.60
CA LEU A 128 11.02 12.50 -2.22
C LEU A 128 11.81 13.29 -1.16
N PHE A 129 11.24 13.41 0.03
CA PHE A 129 11.87 14.08 1.16
C PHE A 129 11.78 13.21 2.41
N GLN A 130 12.91 12.68 2.86
CA GLN A 130 13.00 12.05 4.17
C GLN A 130 12.83 13.16 5.21
N ARG A 131 11.67 13.26 5.88
CA ARG A 131 11.58 14.17 7.04
C ARG A 131 12.67 13.73 8.00
N ALA A 132 13.44 14.66 8.55
CA ALA A 132 14.47 14.37 9.56
C ALA A 132 13.92 13.62 10.80
N ILE A 133 12.59 13.56 10.93
CA ILE A 133 11.86 12.73 11.87
C ILE A 133 11.85 11.28 11.36
N LYS A 134 12.82 10.49 11.84
CA LYS A 134 12.99 9.04 11.58
C LYS A 134 11.73 8.18 11.81
N ASN A 135 10.73 8.70 12.53
CA ASN A 135 9.59 7.93 13.02
C ASN A 135 8.41 7.82 12.05
N LEU A 136 8.31 8.67 11.01
CA LEU A 136 7.18 8.62 10.07
C LEU A 136 7.35 7.57 8.96
N ASP A 137 8.60 7.17 8.68
CA ASP A 137 8.91 6.19 7.63
C ASP A 137 8.88 4.74 8.11
N VAL A 138 8.63 4.48 9.40
CA VAL A 138 8.53 3.11 9.94
C VAL A 138 7.38 2.34 9.29
N ILE A 139 6.27 3.03 8.98
CA ILE A 139 5.09 2.45 8.32
C ILE A 139 5.44 2.01 6.89
N ASN A 140 6.25 2.79 6.18
CA ASN A 140 6.61 2.49 4.79
C ASN A 140 7.81 1.54 4.66
N ALA A 141 8.76 1.58 5.59
CA ALA A 141 9.92 0.67 5.62
C ALA A 141 9.53 -0.80 5.68
N ALA A 142 8.41 -1.12 6.35
CA ALA A 142 7.84 -2.45 6.39
C ALA A 142 7.18 -2.88 5.05
N GLU A 143 6.76 -1.94 4.20
CA GLU A 143 6.27 -2.22 2.85
C GLU A 143 7.42 -2.34 1.84
N TYR A 144 8.51 -1.60 2.04
CA TYR A 144 9.68 -1.58 1.15
C TYR A 144 10.51 -2.87 1.18
N ASN A 145 10.48 -3.59 2.30
CA ASN A 145 11.26 -4.82 2.51
C ASN A 145 10.40 -6.08 2.51
N LYS A 146 9.19 -6.05 1.93
CA LYS A 146 8.45 -7.29 1.71
C LYS A 146 9.15 -8.04 0.60
N ASP A 147 9.89 -9.07 0.98
CA ASP A 147 10.36 -10.10 0.07
C ASP A 147 9.15 -10.77 -0.57
N MET A 148 8.70 -10.22 -1.69
CA MET A 148 7.67 -10.84 -2.49
C MET A 148 8.33 -11.92 -3.34
N GLU A 149 8.06 -13.17 -2.98
CA GLU A 149 8.49 -14.29 -3.78
C GLU A 149 7.84 -14.20 -5.18
N PHE A 150 8.66 -14.39 -6.20
CA PHE A 150 8.24 -14.40 -7.59
C PHE A 150 8.53 -15.77 -8.20
N HIS A 151 7.48 -16.55 -8.41
CA HIS A 151 7.59 -17.84 -9.07
C HIS A 151 7.67 -17.67 -10.60
N HIS A 152 8.53 -18.43 -11.29
CA HIS A 152 8.69 -18.33 -12.75
C HIS A 152 7.39 -18.70 -13.51
N SER A 153 6.75 -19.82 -13.13
CA SER A 153 5.48 -20.26 -13.72
C SER A 153 4.36 -19.23 -13.54
N LYS A 154 3.75 -18.81 -14.66
CA LYS A 154 2.60 -17.89 -14.69
C LYS A 154 1.40 -18.43 -13.92
N LEU A 155 1.13 -19.73 -14.03
CA LEU A 155 -0.02 -20.37 -13.39
C LEU A 155 0.11 -20.32 -11.87
N LYS A 156 1.29 -20.68 -11.34
CA LYS A 156 1.55 -20.59 -9.90
C LYS A 156 1.47 -19.16 -9.38
N ARG A 157 1.98 -18.18 -10.13
CA ARG A 157 1.83 -16.77 -9.76
C ARG A 157 0.36 -16.34 -9.70
N LYS A 158 -0.47 -16.78 -10.64
CA LYS A 158 -1.91 -16.48 -10.63
C LYS A 158 -2.56 -17.05 -9.37
N GLN A 159 -2.28 -18.32 -9.05
CA GLN A 159 -2.76 -18.97 -7.83
C GLN A 159 -2.28 -18.27 -6.55
N GLU A 160 -1.02 -17.84 -6.50
CA GLU A 160 -0.50 -17.07 -5.36
C GLU A 160 -1.18 -15.71 -5.21
N VAL A 161 -1.48 -15.02 -6.32
CA VAL A 161 -2.21 -13.74 -6.31
C VAL A 161 -3.62 -13.95 -5.76
N GLU A 162 -4.33 -14.97 -6.25
CA GLU A 162 -5.68 -15.34 -5.79
C GLU A 162 -5.67 -15.67 -4.29
N LYS A 163 -4.71 -16.50 -3.84
CA LYS A 163 -4.53 -16.82 -2.41
C LYS A 163 -4.28 -15.58 -1.55
N ARG A 164 -3.45 -14.64 -2.02
CA ARG A 164 -3.18 -13.37 -1.32
C ARG A 164 -4.42 -12.48 -1.29
N GLN A 165 -5.23 -12.45 -2.35
CA GLN A 165 -6.49 -11.72 -2.40
C GLN A 165 -7.48 -12.28 -1.38
N LYS A 166 -7.69 -13.60 -1.37
CA LYS A 166 -8.52 -14.30 -0.38
C LYS A 166 -8.07 -13.99 1.05
N GLN A 167 -6.76 -14.08 1.32
CA GLN A 167 -6.22 -13.78 2.64
C GLN A 167 -6.54 -12.35 3.09
N ARG A 168 -6.38 -11.37 2.20
CA ARG A 168 -6.72 -9.97 2.49
C ARG A 168 -8.21 -9.78 2.74
N LYS A 169 -9.08 -10.47 2.00
CA LYS A 169 -10.54 -10.45 2.19
C LYS A 169 -10.93 -10.97 3.58
N ILE A 170 -10.35 -12.09 4.00
CA ILE A 170 -10.57 -12.65 5.34
C ILE A 170 -10.01 -11.74 6.43
N GLU A 171 -8.79 -11.21 6.26
CA GLU A 171 -8.20 -10.26 7.21
C GLU A 171 -9.02 -8.97 7.34
N TRP A 172 -9.59 -8.49 6.23
CA TRP A 172 -10.50 -7.36 6.21
C TRP A 172 -11.79 -7.67 6.98
N MET A 173 -12.44 -8.79 6.66
CA MET A 173 -13.64 -9.27 7.35
C MET A 173 -13.40 -9.41 8.85
N LYS A 174 -12.28 -10.03 9.25
CA LYS A 174 -11.85 -10.16 10.65
C LYS A 174 -11.70 -8.80 11.34
N LYS A 175 -11.06 -7.83 10.67
CA LYS A 175 -10.93 -6.45 11.19
C LYS A 175 -12.29 -5.77 11.35
N MET A 176 -13.18 -5.93 10.38
CA MET A 176 -14.53 -5.34 10.41
C MET A 176 -15.38 -5.91 11.54
N TYR A 177 -15.33 -7.24 11.71
CA TYR A 177 -16.00 -7.97 12.78
C TYR A 177 -15.57 -7.44 14.16
N TYR A 178 -14.26 -7.45 14.48
CA TYR A 178 -13.80 -6.99 15.80
C TYR A 178 -13.97 -5.49 16.05
N LYS A 179 -14.00 -4.68 15.00
CA LYS A 179 -14.28 -3.24 15.12
C LYS A 179 -15.78 -2.93 15.21
N GLY A 180 -16.66 -3.94 15.18
CA GLY A 180 -18.11 -3.76 15.20
C GLY A 180 -18.61 -2.92 14.01
N SER A 181 -17.85 -2.86 12.92
CA SER A 181 -18.18 -2.04 11.74
C SER A 181 -18.86 -2.83 10.63
N LEU A 182 -19.13 -4.12 10.87
CA LEU A 182 -19.84 -5.01 9.95
C LEU A 182 -21.33 -4.65 9.97
N HIS A 183 -21.78 -3.86 8.99
CA HIS A 183 -23.18 -3.44 8.89
C HIS A 183 -23.83 -4.14 7.70
N THR A 184 -24.83 -4.98 7.96
CA THR A 184 -25.63 -5.55 6.87
C THR A 184 -26.45 -4.46 6.18
N GLN A 185 -26.63 -4.58 4.87
CA GLN A 185 -27.50 -3.67 4.12
C GLN A 185 -28.99 -3.85 4.43
N THR A 186 -29.35 -4.94 5.12
CA THR A 186 -30.73 -5.31 5.42
C THR A 186 -31.18 -4.78 6.78
N GLU A 187 -32.40 -4.23 6.82
CA GLU A 187 -33.08 -3.82 8.07
C GLU A 187 -33.63 -5.02 8.86
N ASP A 188 -33.70 -6.21 8.24
CA ASP A 188 -34.20 -7.43 8.88
C ASP A 188 -33.20 -7.95 9.94
N PRO A 189 -33.58 -7.97 11.24
CA PRO A 189 -32.71 -8.43 12.32
C PRO A 189 -32.34 -9.92 12.19
N THR A 190 -33.20 -10.73 11.57
CA THR A 190 -32.97 -12.17 11.38
C THR A 190 -31.85 -12.43 10.36
N ALA A 191 -31.84 -11.68 9.26
CA ALA A 191 -30.79 -11.73 8.26
C ALA A 191 -29.45 -11.21 8.80
N ALA A 192 -29.48 -10.17 9.64
CA ALA A 192 -28.29 -9.64 10.30
C ALA A 192 -27.63 -10.68 11.23
N GLU A 193 -28.42 -11.41 12.02
CA GLU A 193 -27.91 -12.45 12.91
C GLU A 193 -27.32 -13.64 12.14
N LEU A 194 -27.93 -14.05 11.02
CA LEU A 194 -27.40 -15.11 10.15
C LEU A 194 -26.04 -14.73 9.56
N VAL A 195 -25.92 -13.50 9.08
CA VAL A 195 -24.67 -12.96 8.53
C VAL A 195 -23.59 -12.90 9.60
N GLN A 196 -23.93 -12.47 10.82
CA GLN A 196 -23.01 -12.46 11.95
C GLN A 196 -22.51 -13.87 12.29
N ARG A 197 -23.42 -14.85 12.43
CA ARG A 197 -23.06 -16.26 12.72
C ARG A 197 -22.22 -16.88 11.60
N ALA A 198 -22.53 -16.58 10.34
CA ALA A 198 -21.73 -17.04 9.19
C ALA A 198 -20.31 -16.44 9.23
N THR A 199 -20.19 -15.16 9.58
CA THR A 199 -18.90 -14.48 9.76
C THR A 199 -18.08 -15.11 10.89
N GLU A 200 -18.70 -15.37 12.03
CA GLU A 200 -18.08 -16.05 13.16
C GLU A 200 -17.58 -17.45 12.78
N GLY A 201 -18.38 -18.21 12.03
CA GLY A 201 -18.03 -19.54 11.53
C GLY A 201 -16.82 -19.53 10.59
N ILE A 202 -16.75 -18.57 9.66
CA ILE A 202 -15.60 -18.40 8.75
C ILE A 202 -14.34 -18.04 9.54
N ILE A 203 -14.42 -17.10 10.49
CA ILE A 203 -13.28 -16.70 11.32
C ILE A 203 -12.77 -17.90 12.13
N TYR A 204 -13.66 -18.65 12.77
CA TYR A 204 -13.32 -19.83 13.55
C TYR A 204 -12.65 -20.92 12.70
N SER A 205 -13.21 -21.22 11.52
CA SER A 205 -12.65 -22.22 10.59
C SER A 205 -11.23 -21.85 10.15
N VAL A 206 -10.98 -20.58 9.83
CA VAL A 206 -9.65 -20.10 9.44
C VAL A 206 -8.66 -20.16 10.60
N GLU A 207 -9.08 -19.86 11.83
CA GLU A 207 -8.21 -19.90 13.00
C GLU A 207 -7.80 -21.31 13.41
N GLN A 208 -8.71 -22.29 13.28
CA GLN A 208 -8.46 -23.67 13.71
C GLN A 208 -7.80 -24.52 12.61
N HIS A 209 -8.25 -24.37 11.36
CA HIS A 209 -7.88 -25.28 10.27
C HIS A 209 -7.10 -24.58 9.15
N GLY A 210 -6.87 -23.27 9.27
CA GLY A 210 -6.13 -22.48 8.29
C GLY A 210 -6.96 -22.04 7.08
N LEU A 211 -6.30 -21.26 6.21
CA LEU A 211 -6.91 -20.50 5.12
C LEU A 211 -7.56 -21.35 4.01
N ASP A 212 -7.25 -22.64 3.94
CA ASP A 212 -7.64 -23.54 2.85
C ASP A 212 -9.03 -24.16 3.05
N THR A 213 -9.60 -24.02 4.25
CA THR A 213 -10.90 -24.62 4.60
C THR A 213 -12.10 -23.83 4.11
N VAL A 214 -11.98 -22.51 4.06
CA VAL A 214 -13.05 -21.62 3.63
C VAL A 214 -12.90 -21.40 2.13
N MET A 215 -13.98 -21.49 1.36
CA MET A 215 -13.92 -21.29 -0.08
C MET A 215 -13.98 -19.80 -0.43
N ASP A 216 -13.33 -19.40 -1.53
CA ASP A 216 -13.24 -17.99 -1.93
C ASP A 216 -14.63 -17.37 -2.16
N TRP A 217 -15.55 -18.14 -2.74
CA TRP A 217 -16.92 -17.69 -3.01
C TRP A 217 -17.74 -17.45 -1.74
N GLU A 218 -17.50 -18.20 -0.65
CA GLU A 218 -18.20 -18.02 0.64
C GLU A 218 -17.81 -16.68 1.26
N VAL A 219 -16.52 -16.35 1.21
CA VAL A 219 -15.99 -15.06 1.66
C VAL A 219 -16.54 -13.92 0.81
N ASP A 220 -16.56 -14.09 -0.51
CA ASP A 220 -17.05 -13.08 -1.45
C ASP A 220 -18.55 -12.81 -1.31
N GLU A 221 -19.35 -13.86 -1.12
CA GLU A 221 -20.77 -13.73 -0.87
C GLU A 221 -21.01 -13.01 0.45
N LEU A 222 -20.37 -13.44 1.53
CA LEU A 222 -20.53 -12.81 2.83
C LEU A 222 -20.08 -11.34 2.81
N LEU A 223 -19.00 -11.01 2.10
CA LEU A 223 -18.56 -9.63 1.91
C LEU A 223 -19.56 -8.78 1.11
N LYS A 224 -20.25 -9.36 0.11
CA LYS A 224 -21.32 -8.68 -0.62
C LYS A 224 -22.51 -8.37 0.29
N TRP A 225 -22.87 -9.27 1.19
CA TRP A 225 -23.98 -9.09 2.13
C TRP A 225 -23.65 -8.13 3.28
N THR A 226 -22.38 -8.07 3.70
CA THR A 226 -21.93 -7.28 4.87
C THR A 226 -21.43 -5.88 4.55
N ASN A 227 -21.19 -5.54 3.28
CA ASN A 227 -20.60 -4.25 2.95
C ASN A 227 -21.54 -3.39 2.10
N ALA A 228 -21.85 -2.20 2.61
CA ALA A 228 -22.13 -1.02 1.80
C ALA A 228 -20.84 -0.38 1.23
N LEU A 229 -19.65 -0.90 1.59
CA LEU A 229 -18.32 -0.48 1.12
C LEU A 229 -17.50 -1.70 0.70
N ASN A 230 -17.69 -2.16 -0.53
CA ASN A 230 -16.89 -3.23 -1.10
C ASN A 230 -15.44 -2.74 -1.24
N PHE A 231 -14.46 -3.47 -0.69
CA PHE A 231 -13.04 -3.10 -0.78
C PHE A 231 -12.56 -3.01 -2.23
N GLU A 232 -13.04 -3.90 -3.09
CA GLU A 232 -12.74 -3.87 -4.52
C GLU A 232 -13.36 -2.63 -5.16
N GLU A 233 -14.62 -2.31 -4.86
CA GLU A 233 -15.28 -1.08 -5.34
C GLU A 233 -14.60 0.21 -4.83
N TYR A 234 -14.14 0.22 -3.57
CA TYR A 234 -13.33 1.32 -3.04
C TYR A 234 -12.01 1.44 -3.81
N THR A 235 -11.32 0.31 -4.05
CA THR A 235 -10.05 0.29 -4.79
C THR A 235 -10.25 0.73 -6.24
N ASP A 236 -11.31 0.27 -6.87
CA ASP A 236 -11.67 0.56 -8.25
C ASP A 236 -12.08 2.03 -8.39
N SER A 237 -13.00 2.53 -7.54
CA SER A 237 -13.38 3.95 -7.55
C SER A 237 -12.24 4.88 -7.18
N TRP A 238 -11.34 4.48 -6.27
CA TRP A 238 -10.13 5.23 -5.96
C TRP A 238 -9.16 5.23 -7.15
N SER A 239 -8.99 4.09 -7.81
CA SER A 239 -8.15 4.00 -9.02
C SER A 239 -8.72 4.88 -10.13
N GLU A 240 -10.04 4.86 -10.33
CA GLU A 240 -10.76 5.66 -11.32
C GLU A 240 -10.68 7.15 -11.00
N THR A 241 -10.95 7.54 -9.75
CA THR A 241 -10.91 8.94 -9.30
C THR A 241 -9.47 9.47 -9.21
N GLY A 242 -8.49 8.60 -9.01
CA GLY A 242 -7.06 8.91 -9.01
C GLY A 242 -6.49 9.18 -10.40
N VAL A 243 -7.23 8.89 -11.49
CA VAL A 243 -6.80 9.21 -12.87
C VAL A 243 -7.24 10.61 -13.29
N SER A 244 -6.35 11.32 -13.99
CA SER A 244 -6.47 12.74 -14.33
C SER A 244 -7.68 13.18 -15.18
N ASN A 245 -8.38 12.24 -15.84
CA ASN A 245 -9.56 12.50 -16.68
C ASN A 245 -10.87 12.45 -15.88
N SER A 246 -10.92 11.62 -14.84
CA SER A 246 -12.11 11.36 -14.02
C SER A 246 -12.18 12.33 -12.83
N SER A 247 -11.03 12.73 -12.26
CA SER A 247 -10.97 13.65 -11.11
C SER A 247 -11.50 15.06 -11.40
N CYS A 248 -11.37 15.54 -12.64
CA CYS A 248 -11.91 16.84 -13.07
C CYS A 248 -13.42 16.84 -13.33
N ALA A 249 -14.05 15.66 -13.49
CA ALA A 249 -15.48 15.53 -13.75
C ALA A 249 -16.31 15.26 -12.47
N TRP A 250 -15.66 15.04 -11.33
CA TRP A 250 -16.32 14.72 -10.06
C TRP A 250 -17.08 15.92 -9.47
N LYS A 251 -18.37 15.75 -9.21
CA LYS A 251 -19.25 16.76 -8.59
C LYS A 251 -18.73 17.09 -7.17
N GLY A 252 -18.17 18.29 -7.00
CA GLY A 252 -17.62 18.77 -5.73
C GLY A 252 -16.16 19.23 -5.78
N SER A 253 -15.47 18.99 -6.90
CA SER A 253 -14.15 19.59 -7.19
C SER A 253 -14.33 21.05 -7.63
N SER A 254 -14.49 21.98 -6.69
CA SER A 254 -14.39 23.42 -6.99
C SER A 254 -12.93 23.81 -7.22
N LEU A 255 -12.34 23.28 -8.30
CA LEU A 255 -11.13 23.88 -8.85
C LEU A 255 -11.57 25.16 -9.55
N VAL A 256 -11.39 26.27 -8.84
CA VAL A 256 -11.61 27.65 -9.31
C VAL A 256 -11.04 27.77 -10.72
N ALA A 257 -11.92 28.04 -11.69
CA ALA A 257 -11.51 28.35 -13.05
C ALA A 257 -10.60 29.59 -13.03
N PRO A 258 -9.53 29.62 -13.83
CA PRO A 258 -8.68 30.81 -13.89
C PRO A 258 -9.51 32.00 -14.41
N PRO A 259 -9.34 33.22 -13.85
CA PRO A 259 -9.92 34.41 -14.47
C PRO A 259 -9.32 34.57 -15.87
N SER A 260 -10.20 34.83 -16.83
CA SER A 260 -9.91 35.17 -18.22
C SER A 260 -9.03 36.41 -18.36
#